data_AF-A0A973JQ00-F1
#
_entry.id   AF-A0A973JQ00-F1
#
_cell.length_a   1.000
_cell.length_b   1.000
_cell.length_c   1.000
_cell.angle_alpha   90.00
_cell.angle_beta   90.00
_cell.angle_gamma   90.00
#
_symmetry.space_group_name_H-M   'P 1'
#
loop_
_entity.id
_entity.type
_entity.pdbx_description
1 polymer ?
#
loop_
_entity_poly.entity_id
_entity_poly.type
_entity_poly.pdbx_seq_one_letter_code
_entity_poly.pdbx_strand_id
1 'polypeptide(L)'
;MELSPVFDRVKKTMNVQTDTGRNDYLDYLKGILILLVVYGHAIQFLVYGRIEEFWYDPAYKFIYIFHMPLFMGVSGFVSYGSMGRNTPVDIIKKRFLQLIVPIFCWAIIFESHRVFSAVAADRIGMDQALTVLPRLIFKATIDGFWFLQCVFFSSVIVIVLRLIKLDRAAAFAVLCMAILFLPDMYVLDHMFRYTFPFFCAGYALAKWRNDILPLQVSPYWLLPGLAVSLVSYAMWTKESYVYITGM
;
A
#
# COMPACT_ATOMS: atom_id res chain seq x y z
N MET A 1 46.50 28.63 -23.30
CA MET A 1 45.84 27.35 -23.66
C MET A 1 44.43 27.43 -23.10
N GLU A 2 43.55 28.11 -23.84
CA GLU A 2 42.17 28.38 -23.41
C GLU A 2 41.33 27.10 -23.55
N LEU A 3 40.86 26.57 -22.42
CA LEU A 3 39.88 25.49 -22.40
C LEU A 3 38.61 25.99 -23.11
N SER A 4 38.22 25.30 -24.19
CA SER A 4 37.17 25.79 -25.09
C SER A 4 35.82 25.92 -24.36
N PRO A 5 34.98 26.92 -24.73
CA PRO A 5 33.65 27.14 -24.15
C PRO A 5 32.65 26.00 -24.42
N VAL A 6 33.08 24.94 -25.12
CA VAL A 6 32.35 23.69 -25.30
C VAL A 6 32.49 22.81 -24.05
N PHE A 7 33.67 22.75 -23.42
CA PHE A 7 33.89 21.94 -22.22
C PHE A 7 33.08 22.44 -21.02
N ASP A 8 32.95 23.77 -20.86
CA ASP A 8 32.08 24.35 -19.84
C ASP A 8 30.59 24.15 -20.14
N ARG A 9 30.21 24.11 -21.42
CA ARG A 9 28.84 23.77 -21.83
C ARG A 9 28.50 22.31 -21.56
N VAL A 10 29.44 21.39 -21.82
CA VAL A 10 29.31 19.96 -21.51
C VAL A 10 29.30 19.73 -20.00
N LYS A 11 30.15 20.41 -19.23
CA LYS A 11 30.06 20.42 -17.76
C LYS A 11 28.72 20.96 -17.28
N LYS A 12 28.19 22.04 -17.88
CA LYS A 12 26.87 22.59 -17.53
C LYS A 12 25.73 21.64 -17.91
N THR A 13 25.83 20.88 -19.00
CA THR A 13 24.83 19.84 -19.35
C THR A 13 24.95 18.59 -18.46
N MET A 14 26.16 18.21 -18.07
CA MET A 14 26.41 17.10 -17.14
C MET A 14 26.09 17.46 -15.68
N ASN A 15 26.12 18.75 -15.33
CA ASN A 15 25.76 19.27 -14.01
C ASN A 15 24.27 19.68 -13.92
N VAL A 16 23.47 19.44 -14.96
CA VAL A 16 22.00 19.65 -14.97
C VAL A 16 21.22 18.44 -14.45
N GLN A 17 21.87 17.34 -14.06
CA GLN A 17 21.21 16.20 -13.42
C GLN A 17 21.70 15.93 -12.00
N THR A 18 21.54 16.93 -11.14
CA THR A 18 21.25 16.66 -9.72
C THR A 18 19.99 17.42 -9.35
N ASP A 19 18.90 17.19 -10.09
CA ASP A 19 17.62 17.51 -9.51
C ASP A 19 17.40 16.52 -8.37
N THR A 20 17.16 17.03 -7.17
CA THR A 20 16.77 16.24 -5.99
C THR A 20 15.30 15.78 -6.14
N GLY A 21 14.96 15.43 -7.37
CA GLY A 21 13.68 15.48 -8.02
C GLY A 21 12.94 14.16 -7.93
N ARG A 22 11.64 14.31 -8.11
CA ARG A 22 10.64 13.26 -8.16
C ARG A 22 11.10 12.08 -9.04
N ASN A 23 10.91 10.85 -8.57
CA ASN A 23 11.24 9.65 -9.34
C ASN A 23 10.02 9.22 -10.16
N ASP A 24 10.01 9.58 -11.44
CA ASP A 24 8.89 9.32 -12.36
C ASP A 24 8.56 7.83 -12.48
N TYR A 25 9.57 6.95 -12.41
CA TYR A 25 9.35 5.50 -12.45
C TYR A 25 8.48 5.01 -11.30
N LEU A 26 8.71 5.52 -10.08
CA LEU A 26 7.89 5.14 -8.92
C LEU A 26 6.46 5.64 -9.05
N ASP A 27 6.25 6.76 -9.72
CA ASP A 27 4.91 7.30 -9.92
C ASP A 27 4.16 6.56 -11.02
N TYR A 28 4.82 6.19 -12.12
CA TYR A 28 4.24 5.28 -13.11
C TYR A 28 3.87 3.93 -12.48
N LEU A 29 4.76 3.36 -11.67
CA LEU A 29 4.51 2.09 -10.99
C LEU A 29 3.30 2.16 -10.06
N LYS A 30 3.19 3.22 -9.24
CA LYS A 30 1.99 3.45 -8.41
C LYS A 30 0.74 3.60 -9.26
N GLY A 31 0.81 4.34 -10.36
CA GLY A 31 -0.30 4.51 -11.29
C GLY A 31 -0.81 3.18 -11.83
N ILE A 32 0.10 2.32 -12.30
CA ILE A 32 -0.22 0.96 -12.77
C ILE A 32 -0.88 0.15 -11.64
N LEU A 33 -0.33 0.19 -10.43
CA LEU A 33 -0.88 -0.54 -9.29
C LEU A 33 -2.29 -0.07 -8.92
N ILE A 34 -2.55 1.24 -8.97
CA ILE A 34 -3.90 1.79 -8.77
C ILE A 34 -4.86 1.31 -9.87
N LEU A 35 -4.44 1.30 -11.13
CA LEU A 35 -5.26 0.80 -12.23
C LEU A 35 -5.59 -0.69 -12.05
N LEU A 36 -4.64 -1.50 -11.57
CA LEU A 36 -4.88 -2.90 -11.26
C LEU A 36 -5.92 -3.09 -10.14
N VAL A 37 -5.91 -2.23 -9.10
CA VAL A 37 -6.96 -2.24 -8.05
C VAL A 37 -8.32 -1.93 -8.65
N VAL A 38 -8.43 -0.88 -9.47
CA VAL A 38 -9.69 -0.52 -10.14
C VAL A 38 -10.18 -1.65 -11.02
N TYR A 39 -9.28 -2.30 -11.77
CA TYR A 39 -9.64 -3.41 -12.63
C TYR A 39 -10.09 -4.65 -11.84
N GLY A 40 -9.41 -4.98 -10.73
CA GLY A 40 -9.84 -6.05 -9.83
C GLY A 40 -11.23 -5.82 -9.24
N HIS A 41 -11.53 -4.58 -8.81
CA HIS A 41 -12.87 -4.22 -8.35
C HIS A 41 -13.91 -4.22 -9.46
N ALA A 42 -13.54 -3.86 -10.70
CA ALA A 42 -14.44 -3.97 -11.85
C ALA A 42 -14.85 -5.43 -12.10
N ILE A 43 -13.90 -6.38 -12.02
CA ILE A 43 -14.21 -7.81 -12.09
C ILE A 43 -15.17 -8.20 -10.96
N GLN A 44 -14.84 -7.85 -9.72
CA GLN A 44 -15.64 -8.20 -8.54
C GLN A 44 -17.07 -7.67 -8.59
N PHE A 45 -17.26 -6.39 -8.96
CA PHE A 45 -18.55 -5.72 -8.86
C PHE A 45 -19.36 -5.68 -10.16
N LEU A 46 -18.70 -5.53 -11.31
CA LEU A 46 -19.40 -5.35 -12.60
C LEU A 46 -19.57 -6.67 -13.34
N VAL A 47 -18.56 -7.55 -13.30
CA VAL A 47 -18.61 -8.84 -14.02
C VAL A 47 -19.37 -9.87 -13.20
N TYR A 48 -18.98 -10.06 -11.93
CA TYR A 48 -19.53 -11.11 -11.08
C TYR A 48 -20.57 -10.63 -10.05
N GLY A 49 -20.85 -9.32 -9.96
CA GLY A 49 -21.90 -8.82 -9.06
C GLY A 49 -21.72 -9.19 -7.58
N ARG A 50 -20.46 -9.37 -7.12
CA ARG A 50 -20.07 -9.87 -5.79
C ARG A 50 -20.31 -11.36 -5.52
N ILE A 51 -20.66 -12.15 -6.53
CA ILE A 51 -20.77 -13.61 -6.41
C ILE A 51 -19.37 -14.20 -6.30
N GLU A 52 -19.14 -15.14 -5.39
CA GLU A 52 -17.81 -15.70 -5.06
C GLU A 52 -17.05 -16.35 -6.24
N GLU A 53 -17.67 -16.50 -7.41
CA GLU A 53 -17.02 -17.00 -8.62
C GLU A 53 -15.82 -16.14 -9.07
N PHE A 54 -15.80 -14.84 -8.72
CA PHE A 54 -14.66 -13.98 -9.06
C PHE A 54 -13.33 -14.46 -8.46
N TRP A 55 -13.34 -15.25 -7.38
CA TRP A 55 -12.11 -15.82 -6.79
C TRP A 55 -11.36 -16.76 -7.74
N TYR A 56 -12.07 -17.35 -8.70
CA TYR A 56 -11.53 -18.28 -9.70
C TYR A 56 -11.19 -17.59 -11.02
N ASP A 57 -11.52 -16.30 -11.17
CA ASP A 57 -11.23 -15.55 -12.38
C ASP A 57 -9.71 -15.43 -12.59
N PRO A 58 -9.17 -15.89 -13.73
CA PRO A 58 -7.73 -15.88 -13.99
C PRO A 58 -7.10 -14.48 -13.92
N ALA A 59 -7.81 -13.44 -14.35
CA ALA A 59 -7.32 -12.07 -14.33
C ALA A 59 -7.35 -11.51 -12.91
N TYR A 60 -8.43 -11.73 -12.17
CA TYR A 60 -8.52 -11.37 -10.75
C TYR A 60 -7.38 -12.01 -9.95
N LYS A 61 -7.19 -13.32 -10.11
CA LYS A 61 -6.11 -14.09 -9.48
C LYS A 61 -4.75 -13.50 -9.81
N PHE A 62 -4.46 -13.25 -11.09
CA PHE A 62 -3.18 -12.70 -11.55
C PHE A 62 -2.88 -11.36 -10.87
N ILE A 63 -3.86 -10.45 -10.83
CA ILE A 63 -3.72 -9.14 -10.19
C ILE A 63 -3.37 -9.32 -8.71
N TYR A 64 -4.13 -10.15 -8.00
CA TYR A 64 -4.09 -10.26 -6.54
C TYR A 64 -2.85 -10.96 -5.96
N ILE A 65 -2.13 -11.74 -6.77
CA ILE A 65 -0.89 -12.40 -6.34
C ILE A 65 0.25 -11.41 -6.04
N PHE A 66 0.31 -10.28 -6.76
CA PHE A 66 1.46 -9.36 -6.64
C PHE A 66 1.09 -7.91 -6.33
N HIS A 67 -0.07 -7.40 -6.77
CA HIS A 67 -0.29 -5.95 -6.75
C HIS A 67 -0.32 -5.37 -5.32
N MET A 68 -1.01 -5.99 -4.36
CA MET A 68 -1.06 -5.50 -2.97
C MET A 68 0.30 -5.59 -2.27
N PRO A 69 1.01 -6.75 -2.29
CA PRO A 69 2.38 -6.83 -1.76
C PRO A 69 3.32 -5.81 -2.39
N LEU A 70 3.28 -5.65 -3.71
CA LEU A 70 4.13 -4.72 -4.43
C LEU A 70 3.79 -3.27 -4.09
N PHE A 71 2.51 -2.91 -3.99
CA PHE A 71 2.08 -1.56 -3.64
C PHE A 71 2.46 -1.20 -2.19
N MET A 72 2.43 -2.18 -1.30
CA MET A 72 2.91 -2.04 0.07
C MET A 72 4.44 -1.84 0.13
N GLY A 73 5.20 -2.60 -0.66
CA GLY A 73 6.65 -2.42 -0.78
C GLY A 73 7.04 -1.05 -1.37
N VAL A 74 6.37 -0.62 -2.45
CA VAL A 74 6.58 0.72 -3.03
C VAL A 74 6.26 1.82 -2.01
N SER A 75 5.20 1.64 -1.21
CA SER A 75 4.84 2.56 -0.13
C SER A 75 5.94 2.64 0.94
N GLY A 76 6.53 1.51 1.34
CA GLY A 76 7.68 1.46 2.24
C GLY A 76 8.91 2.15 1.69
N PHE A 77 9.22 1.91 0.42
CA PHE A 77 10.35 2.53 -0.29
C PHE A 77 10.24 4.06 -0.30
N VAL A 78 9.07 4.58 -0.67
CA VAL A 78 8.80 6.03 -0.70
C VAL A 78 8.78 6.63 0.71
N SER A 79 8.37 5.84 1.71
CA SER A 79 8.37 6.29 3.10
C SER A 79 9.77 6.67 3.58
N TYR A 80 10.79 5.85 3.30
CA TYR A 80 12.17 6.16 3.65
C TYR A 80 12.65 7.51 3.09
N GLY A 81 12.37 7.76 1.80
CA GLY A 81 12.75 9.01 1.12
C GLY A 81 12.11 10.27 1.73
N SER A 82 10.96 10.14 2.38
CA SER A 82 10.29 11.27 3.05
C SER A 82 10.90 11.68 4.39
N MET A 83 11.70 10.82 5.01
CA MET A 83 12.18 10.98 6.39
C MET A 83 13.41 11.88 6.56
N GLY A 84 14.12 12.24 5.49
CA GLY A 84 15.26 13.16 5.55
C GLY A 84 14.89 14.65 5.51
N ARG A 85 13.63 14.98 5.21
CA ARG A 85 13.20 16.35 4.85
C ARG A 85 12.26 17.01 5.85
N ASN A 86 11.70 16.26 6.80
CA ASN A 86 10.63 16.73 7.71
C ASN A 86 10.81 16.11 9.10
N THR A 87 10.21 16.71 10.12
CA THR A 87 10.18 16.09 11.45
C THR A 87 9.29 14.84 11.46
N PRO A 88 9.52 13.86 12.35
CA PRO A 88 8.65 12.68 12.49
C PRO A 88 7.17 13.03 12.68
N VAL A 89 6.88 14.07 13.47
CA VAL A 89 5.53 14.55 13.74
C VAL A 89 4.87 15.09 12.47
N ASP A 90 5.61 15.89 11.68
CA ASP A 90 5.09 16.43 10.42
C ASP A 90 4.79 15.32 9.41
N ILE A 91 5.63 14.28 9.36
CA ILE A 91 5.42 13.12 8.48
C ILE A 91 4.16 12.37 8.89
N ILE A 92 3.98 12.08 10.18
CA ILE A 92 2.79 11.39 10.69
C ILE A 92 1.54 12.23 10.42
N LYS A 93 1.57 13.52 10.72
CA LYS A 93 0.44 14.44 10.46
C LYS A 93 0.09 14.46 8.97
N LYS A 94 1.08 14.59 8.09
CA LYS A 94 0.86 14.58 6.64
C LYS A 94 0.26 13.26 6.17
N ARG A 95 0.76 12.12 6.65
CA ARG A 95 0.23 10.79 6.30
C ARG A 95 -1.19 10.58 6.84
N PHE A 96 -1.47 11.06 8.05
CA PHE A 96 -2.81 11.00 8.63
C PHE A 96 -3.83 11.76 7.76
N LEU A 97 -3.50 13.01 7.37
CA LEU A 97 -4.34 13.81 6.50
C LEU A 97 -4.48 13.23 5.08
N GLN A 98 -3.46 12.54 4.59
CA GLN A 98 -3.47 11.93 3.25
C GLN A 98 -4.17 10.58 3.18
N LEU A 99 -4.20 9.81 4.27
CA LEU A 99 -4.69 8.44 4.28
C LEU A 99 -5.96 8.31 5.13
N ILE A 100 -5.91 8.72 6.39
CA ILE A 100 -7.00 8.49 7.34
C ILE A 100 -8.19 9.41 7.08
N VAL A 101 -7.94 10.69 6.80
CA VAL A 101 -9.04 11.64 6.53
C VAL A 101 -9.87 11.22 5.31
N PRO A 102 -9.27 10.87 4.14
CA PRO A 102 -10.05 10.37 3.00
C PRO A 102 -10.87 9.11 3.31
N ILE A 103 -10.34 8.18 4.11
CA ILE A 103 -11.08 6.98 4.53
C ILE A 103 -12.37 7.37 5.25
N PHE A 104 -12.27 8.22 6.28
CA PHE A 104 -13.45 8.65 7.05
C PHE A 104 -14.43 9.43 6.18
N CYS A 105 -13.94 10.34 5.33
CA CYS A 105 -14.79 11.08 4.40
C CYS A 105 -15.59 10.14 3.50
N TRP A 106 -14.93 9.17 2.86
CA TRP A 106 -15.61 8.23 1.98
C TRP A 106 -16.54 7.27 2.73
N ALA A 107 -16.14 6.77 3.89
CA ALA A 107 -17.00 5.93 4.73
C ALA A 107 -18.28 6.66 5.14
N ILE A 108 -18.18 7.92 5.58
CA ILE A 108 -19.34 8.74 5.92
C ILE A 108 -20.22 8.94 4.70
N ILE A 109 -19.67 9.33 3.55
CA ILE A 109 -20.45 9.60 2.33
C ILE A 109 -21.21 8.35 1.87
N PHE A 110 -20.52 7.21 1.70
CA PHE A 110 -21.13 6.00 1.17
C PHE A 110 -22.16 5.39 2.12
N GLU A 111 -21.85 5.31 3.41
CA GLU A 111 -22.74 4.68 4.38
C GLU A 111 -23.94 5.58 4.69
N SER A 112 -23.76 6.91 4.72
CA SER A 112 -24.88 7.85 4.86
C SER A 112 -25.82 7.77 3.66
N HIS A 113 -25.28 7.71 2.44
CA HIS A 113 -26.10 7.52 1.23
C HIS A 113 -26.85 6.18 1.25
N ARG A 114 -26.20 5.09 1.69
CA ARG A 114 -26.83 3.77 1.79
C ARG A 114 -27.96 3.75 2.81
N VAL A 115 -27.76 4.34 3.98
CA VAL A 115 -28.80 4.42 5.02
C VAL A 115 -29.93 5.35 4.58
N PHE A 116 -29.62 6.51 4.01
CA PHE A 116 -30.61 7.46 3.53
C PHE A 116 -31.49 6.86 2.42
N SER A 117 -30.90 6.17 1.44
CA SER A 117 -31.65 5.49 0.38
C SER A 117 -32.53 4.35 0.92
N ALA A 118 -32.11 3.67 2.00
CA ALA A 118 -32.93 2.66 2.65
C ALA A 118 -34.13 3.27 3.41
N VAL A 119 -33.95 4.41 4.08
CA VAL A 119 -35.04 5.17 4.71
C VAL A 119 -36.01 5.70 3.65
N ALA A 120 -35.50 6.30 2.58
CA ALA A 120 -36.32 6.84 1.49
C ALA A 120 -37.15 5.77 0.77
N ALA A 121 -36.67 4.53 0.75
CA ALA A 121 -37.37 3.36 0.20
C ALA A 121 -38.26 2.64 1.23
N ASP A 122 -38.48 3.24 2.41
CA ASP A 122 -39.27 2.70 3.52
C ASP A 122 -38.83 1.30 3.98
N ARG A 123 -37.54 0.98 3.82
CA ARG A 123 -36.96 -0.31 4.23
C ARG A 123 -36.55 -0.32 5.70
N ILE A 124 -36.25 0.86 6.26
CA ILE A 124 -35.84 1.06 7.66
C ILE A 124 -36.42 2.38 8.20
N GLY A 125 -36.73 2.44 9.48
CA GLY A 125 -37.17 3.66 10.18
C GLY A 125 -36.01 4.62 10.47
N MET A 126 -36.34 5.89 10.75
CA MET A 126 -35.34 6.93 11.09
C MET A 126 -34.61 6.65 12.41
N ASP A 127 -35.31 6.09 13.39
CA ASP A 127 -34.76 5.61 14.65
C ASP A 127 -33.71 4.50 14.44
N GLN A 128 -34.03 3.54 13.55
CA GLN A 128 -33.09 2.49 13.17
C GLN A 128 -31.90 3.08 12.40
N ALA A 129 -32.13 4.03 11.50
CA ALA A 129 -31.06 4.70 10.74
C ALA A 129 -30.01 5.35 11.65
N LEU A 130 -30.43 6.07 12.70
CA LEU A 130 -29.52 6.74 13.64
C LEU A 130 -28.71 5.75 14.49
N THR A 131 -29.24 4.55 14.76
CA THR A 131 -28.53 3.52 15.53
C THR A 131 -27.56 2.70 14.68
N VAL A 132 -27.90 2.41 13.42
CA VAL A 132 -27.04 1.61 12.53
C VAL A 132 -25.92 2.43 11.89
N LEU A 133 -26.16 3.71 11.56
CA LEU A 133 -25.23 4.52 10.77
C LEU A 133 -23.82 4.61 11.40
N PRO A 134 -23.63 4.89 12.70
CA PRO A 134 -22.30 4.95 13.30
C PRO A 134 -21.56 3.61 13.23
N ARG A 135 -22.27 2.50 13.44
CA ARG A 135 -21.70 1.15 13.36
C ARG A 135 -21.27 0.81 11.94
N LEU A 136 -22.07 1.20 10.96
CA LEU A 136 -21.76 0.99 9.55
C LEU A 136 -20.55 1.82 9.09
N ILE A 137 -20.48 3.09 9.49
CA ILE A 137 -19.32 3.95 9.20
C ILE A 137 -18.06 3.37 9.84
N PHE A 138 -18.14 2.93 11.10
CA PHE A 138 -17.00 2.31 11.79
C PHE A 138 -16.55 1.03 11.08
N LYS A 139 -17.49 0.14 10.75
CA LYS A 139 -17.19 -1.09 10.02
C LYS A 139 -16.58 -0.82 8.64
N ALA A 140 -17.16 0.09 7.86
CA ALA A 140 -16.66 0.47 6.54
C ALA A 140 -15.26 1.08 6.62
N THR A 141 -14.99 1.87 7.66
CA THR A 141 -13.67 2.44 7.93
C THR A 141 -12.64 1.32 8.14
N ILE A 142 -12.88 0.44 9.11
CA ILE A 142 -11.94 -0.63 9.50
C ILE A 142 -11.78 -1.71 8.42
N ASP A 143 -12.88 -2.24 7.90
CA ASP A 143 -12.84 -3.40 7.00
C ASP A 143 -12.71 -2.96 5.53
N GLY A 144 -13.45 -1.92 5.12
CA GLY A 144 -13.58 -1.53 3.71
C GLY A 144 -12.35 -0.86 3.14
N PHE A 145 -11.62 -0.10 3.96
CA PHE A 145 -10.44 0.67 3.55
C PHE A 145 -9.15 0.20 4.25
N TRP A 146 -9.09 -1.09 4.57
CA TRP A 146 -8.00 -1.73 5.31
C TRP A 146 -6.61 -1.37 4.75
N PHE A 147 -6.43 -1.33 3.43
CA PHE A 147 -5.11 -1.14 2.81
C PHE A 147 -4.48 0.20 3.19
N LEU A 148 -5.26 1.29 3.13
CA LEU A 148 -4.78 2.63 3.47
C LEU A 148 -4.42 2.73 4.95
N GLN A 149 -5.16 2.03 5.82
CA GLN A 149 -4.84 1.93 7.23
C GLN A 149 -3.54 1.15 7.46
N CYS A 150 -3.36 0.01 6.80
CA CYS A 150 -2.12 -0.78 6.90
C CYS A 150 -0.90 0.06 6.47
N VAL A 151 -0.99 0.83 5.39
CA VAL A 151 0.09 1.75 4.97
C VAL A 151 0.37 2.81 6.03
N PHE A 152 -0.68 3.40 6.63
CA PHE A 152 -0.53 4.40 7.68
C PHE A 152 0.17 3.81 8.92
N PHE A 153 -0.35 2.71 9.48
CA PHE A 153 0.22 2.07 10.66
C PHE A 153 1.65 1.56 10.42
N SER A 154 1.91 0.95 9.26
CA SER A 154 3.27 0.54 8.87
C SER A 154 4.23 1.73 8.84
N SER A 155 3.77 2.88 8.32
CA SER A 155 4.57 4.10 8.29
C SER A 155 4.89 4.61 9.70
N VAL A 156 3.89 4.63 10.60
CA VAL A 156 4.08 5.06 12.00
C VAL A 156 5.05 4.14 12.71
N ILE A 157 4.88 2.82 12.60
CA ILE A 157 5.75 1.82 13.24
C ILE A 157 7.19 2.01 12.81
N VAL A 158 7.46 2.14 11.50
CA VAL A 158 8.82 2.31 11.00
C VAL A 158 9.43 3.65 11.45
N ILE A 159 8.63 4.72 11.54
CA ILE A 159 9.07 6.01 12.11
C ILE A 159 9.48 5.84 13.58
N VAL A 160 8.65 5.15 14.38
CA VAL A 160 8.96 4.85 15.79
C VAL A 160 10.24 4.03 15.91
N LEU A 161 10.38 2.96 15.11
CA LEU A 161 11.60 2.13 15.07
C LEU A 161 12.84 2.96 14.74
N ARG A 162 12.74 3.91 13.82
CA ARG A 162 13.83 4.82 13.49
C ARG A 162 14.16 5.77 14.63
N LEU A 163 13.16 6.31 15.33
CA LEU A 163 13.35 7.18 16.49
C LEU A 163 14.13 6.48 17.62
N ILE A 164 13.84 5.20 17.85
CA ILE A 164 14.56 4.37 18.83
C ILE A 164 15.82 3.70 18.27
N LYS A 165 16.25 4.06 17.04
CA LYS A 165 17.45 3.54 16.36
C LYS A 165 17.45 2.01 16.12
N LEU A 166 16.26 1.41 16.01
CA LEU A 166 16.02 0.00 15.67
C LEU A 166 15.53 -0.18 14.23
N ASP A 167 15.86 0.72 13.30
CA ASP A 167 15.48 0.60 11.88
C ASP A 167 16.48 -0.27 11.07
N ARG A 168 16.95 -1.37 11.67
CA ARG A 168 17.82 -2.37 11.04
C ARG A 168 17.00 -3.53 10.51
N ALA A 169 17.47 -4.17 9.44
CA ALA A 169 16.78 -5.32 8.83
C ALA A 169 16.45 -6.44 9.83
N ALA A 170 17.36 -6.71 10.78
CA ALA A 170 17.13 -7.70 11.84
C ALA A 170 15.95 -7.34 12.76
N ALA A 171 15.79 -6.07 13.12
CA ALA A 171 14.67 -5.62 13.95
C ALA A 171 13.34 -5.72 13.20
N PHE A 172 13.32 -5.43 11.89
CA PHE A 172 12.14 -5.69 11.07
C PHE A 172 11.81 -7.17 10.99
N ALA A 173 12.81 -8.04 10.83
CA ALA A 173 12.59 -9.49 10.79
C ALA A 173 11.99 -10.02 12.10
N VAL A 174 12.53 -9.59 13.25
CA VAL A 174 12.01 -9.95 14.57
C VAL A 174 10.57 -9.44 14.75
N LEU A 175 10.30 -8.19 14.36
CA LEU A 175 8.95 -7.62 14.48
C LEU A 175 7.94 -8.32 13.56
N CYS A 176 8.32 -8.60 12.31
CA CYS A 176 7.47 -9.37 11.38
C CYS A 176 7.18 -10.75 11.95
N MET A 177 8.19 -11.43 12.50
CA MET A 177 8.02 -12.73 13.14
C MET A 177 7.10 -12.65 14.36
N ALA A 178 7.24 -11.63 15.21
CA ALA A 178 6.37 -11.42 16.36
C ALA A 178 4.91 -11.19 15.96
N ILE A 179 4.67 -10.42 14.89
CA ILE A 179 3.32 -10.15 14.37
C ILE A 179 2.64 -11.43 13.87
N LEU A 180 3.40 -12.44 13.42
CA LEU A 180 2.82 -13.74 13.02
C LEU A 180 2.22 -14.52 14.21
N PHE A 181 2.55 -14.18 15.44
CA PHE A 181 2.01 -14.85 16.63
C PHE A 181 0.92 -14.05 17.34
N LEU A 182 0.57 -12.86 16.83
CA LEU A 182 -0.52 -12.08 17.38
C LEU A 182 -1.87 -12.73 17.03
N PRO A 183 -2.82 -12.81 17.98
CA PRO A 183 -4.16 -13.31 17.70
C PRO A 183 -4.91 -12.32 16.80
N ASP A 184 -5.65 -12.85 15.82
CA ASP A 184 -6.48 -12.03 14.94
C ASP A 184 -7.77 -11.63 15.67
N MET A 185 -7.91 -10.34 16.00
CA MET A 185 -9.11 -9.80 16.67
C MET A 185 -10.06 -9.11 15.68
N TYR A 186 -9.49 -8.47 14.66
CA TYR A 186 -10.21 -7.79 13.58
C TYR A 186 -9.63 -8.17 12.20
N VAL A 187 -10.43 -8.00 11.14
CA VAL A 187 -9.99 -8.23 9.74
C VAL A 187 -8.72 -7.43 9.42
N LEU A 188 -8.61 -6.21 9.96
CA LEU A 188 -7.44 -5.35 9.79
C LEU A 188 -6.16 -6.00 10.32
N ASP A 189 -6.23 -6.75 11.42
CA ASP A 189 -5.06 -7.39 12.04
C ASP A 189 -4.51 -8.47 11.11
N HIS A 190 -5.41 -9.28 10.54
CA HIS A 190 -5.06 -10.29 9.54
C HIS A 190 -4.42 -9.64 8.32
N MET A 191 -5.05 -8.61 7.72
CA MET A 191 -4.48 -7.93 6.54
C MET A 191 -3.11 -7.29 6.82
N PHE A 192 -2.96 -6.69 8.00
CA PHE A 192 -1.73 -6.04 8.42
C PHE A 192 -0.59 -7.06 8.55
N ARG A 193 -0.86 -8.23 9.14
CA ARG A 193 0.11 -9.32 9.32
C ARG A 193 0.78 -9.76 8.02
N TYR A 194 0.02 -9.89 6.92
CA TYR A 194 0.59 -10.30 5.63
C TYR A 194 1.26 -9.16 4.88
N THR A 195 0.78 -7.92 5.04
CA THR A 195 1.27 -6.79 4.22
C THR A 195 2.46 -6.07 4.85
N PHE A 196 2.55 -6.01 6.17
CA PHE A 196 3.63 -5.32 6.89
C PHE A 196 5.06 -5.76 6.49
N PRO A 197 5.36 -7.07 6.31
CA PRO A 197 6.70 -7.49 5.88
C PRO A 197 7.13 -6.89 4.55
N PHE A 198 6.20 -6.71 3.59
CA PHE A 198 6.51 -6.09 2.30
C PHE A 198 6.83 -4.60 2.45
N PHE A 199 6.13 -3.89 3.35
CA PHE A 199 6.45 -2.50 3.66
C PHE A 199 7.87 -2.37 4.22
N CYS A 200 8.22 -3.22 5.19
CA CYS A 200 9.56 -3.27 5.78
C CYS A 200 10.64 -3.59 4.73
N ALA A 201 10.39 -4.55 3.84
CA ALA A 201 11.29 -4.89 2.76
C ALA A 201 11.55 -3.70 1.82
N GLY A 202 10.49 -2.99 1.43
CA GLY A 202 10.59 -1.77 0.61
C GLY A 202 11.38 -0.66 1.30
N TYR A 203 11.13 -0.44 2.60
CA TYR A 203 11.87 0.53 3.40
C TYR A 203 13.36 0.17 3.52
N ALA A 204 13.67 -1.09 3.84
CA ALA A 204 15.04 -1.58 3.97
C ALA A 204 15.79 -1.50 2.64
N LEU A 205 15.12 -1.79 1.52
CA LEU A 205 15.68 -1.64 0.18
C LEU A 205 16.02 -0.18 -0.14
N ALA A 206 15.15 0.76 0.20
CA ALA A 206 15.41 2.19 0.00
C ALA A 206 16.58 2.69 0.85
N LYS A 207 16.69 2.20 2.09
CA LYS A 207 17.83 2.48 2.99
C LYS A 207 19.13 1.95 2.40
N TRP A 208 19.16 0.66 2.03
CA TRP A 208 20.33 0.02 1.42
C TRP A 208 20.76 0.71 0.11
N ARG A 209 19.81 1.11 -0.73
CA ARG A 209 20.09 1.87 -1.97
C ARG A 209 20.77 3.20 -1.66
N ASN A 210 20.24 4.00 -0.75
CA ASN A 210 20.84 5.30 -0.40
C ASN A 210 22.22 5.15 0.27
N ASP A 211 22.44 4.06 1.00
CA ASP A 211 23.70 3.82 1.70
C ASP A 211 24.81 3.25 0.80
N ILE A 212 24.46 2.46 -0.24
CA ILE A 212 25.45 1.61 -0.96
C ILE A 212 25.53 1.83 -2.50
N LEU A 213 24.50 2.30 -3.22
CA LEU A 213 24.62 2.56 -4.67
C LEU A 213 23.46 3.37 -5.28
N PRO A 214 23.73 4.34 -6.19
CA PRO A 214 22.73 4.87 -7.11
C PRO A 214 22.40 3.80 -8.16
N LEU A 215 21.69 2.73 -7.76
CA LEU A 215 21.43 1.57 -8.59
C LEU A 215 20.54 1.95 -9.79
N GLN A 216 21.15 1.93 -10.98
CA GLN A 216 20.48 1.55 -12.22
C GLN A 216 20.07 0.08 -12.07
N VAL A 217 18.82 -0.15 -11.64
CA VAL A 217 18.25 -1.50 -11.58
C VAL A 217 18.21 -2.07 -13.00
N SER A 218 19.02 -3.10 -13.26
CA SER A 218 18.95 -3.81 -14.53
C SER A 218 17.62 -4.59 -14.59
N PRO A 219 17.00 -4.72 -15.78
CA PRO A 219 15.71 -5.41 -15.93
C PRO A 219 15.75 -6.89 -15.53
N TYR A 220 16.95 -7.49 -15.39
CA TYR A 220 17.12 -8.89 -15.00
C TYR A 220 16.66 -9.19 -13.56
N TRP A 221 16.59 -8.19 -12.67
CA TRP A 221 16.02 -8.36 -11.33
C TRP A 221 14.49 -8.56 -11.33
N LEU A 222 13.82 -8.33 -12.48
CA LEU A 222 12.42 -8.65 -12.65
C LEU A 222 12.18 -10.15 -12.87
N LEU A 223 13.19 -10.90 -13.33
CA LEU A 223 13.06 -12.33 -13.65
C LEU A 223 12.78 -13.20 -12.41
N PRO A 224 13.46 -13.03 -11.27
CA PRO A 224 13.12 -13.77 -10.05
C PRO A 224 11.73 -13.41 -9.53
N GLY A 225 11.34 -12.13 -9.57
CA GLY A 225 10.01 -11.68 -9.16
C GLY A 225 8.91 -12.25 -10.05
N LEU A 226 9.13 -12.30 -11.36
CA LEU A 226 8.25 -12.93 -12.33
C LEU A 226 8.15 -14.44 -12.08
N ALA A 227 9.27 -15.13 -11.89
CA ALA A 227 9.31 -16.56 -11.61
C ALA A 227 8.55 -16.91 -10.32
N VAL A 228 8.76 -16.16 -9.24
CA VAL A 228 8.00 -16.31 -7.99
C VAL A 228 6.52 -16.06 -8.22
N SER A 229 6.16 -15.04 -9.00
CA SER A 229 4.76 -14.73 -9.31
C SER A 229 4.08 -15.85 -10.12
N LEU A 230 4.80 -16.48 -11.06
CA LEU A 230 4.29 -17.60 -11.86
C LEU A 230 4.11 -18.87 -11.02
N VAL A 231 5.07 -19.18 -10.15
CA VAL A 231 4.96 -20.31 -9.21
C VAL A 231 3.80 -20.08 -8.25
N SER A 232 3.69 -18.88 -7.67
CA SER A 232 2.55 -18.49 -6.84
C SER A 232 1.25 -18.65 -7.61
N TYR A 233 1.16 -18.20 -8.87
CA TYR A 233 -0.03 -18.36 -9.70
C TYR A 233 -0.45 -19.82 -9.87
N ALA A 234 0.49 -20.73 -10.09
CA ALA A 234 0.20 -22.16 -10.22
C ALA A 234 -0.34 -22.77 -8.91
N MET A 235 0.17 -22.33 -7.76
CA MET A 235 -0.21 -22.86 -6.45
C MET A 235 -1.41 -22.16 -5.81
N TRP A 236 -1.82 -21.00 -6.32
CA TRP A 236 -2.80 -20.14 -5.67
C TRP A 236 -4.23 -20.69 -5.81
N THR A 237 -4.88 -20.89 -4.68
CA THR A 237 -6.26 -21.37 -4.58
C THR A 237 -7.14 -20.30 -3.92
N LYS A 238 -8.45 -20.55 -3.82
CA LYS A 238 -9.38 -19.65 -3.12
C LYS A 238 -8.96 -19.40 -1.66
N GLU A 239 -8.40 -20.40 -1.00
CA GLU A 239 -7.96 -20.27 0.40
C GLU A 239 -6.70 -19.41 0.54
N SER A 240 -5.95 -19.21 -0.54
CA SER A 240 -4.72 -18.38 -0.54
C SER A 240 -5.00 -16.88 -0.49
N TYR A 241 -6.25 -16.44 -0.75
CA TYR A 241 -6.58 -15.02 -0.66
C TYR A 241 -6.64 -14.58 0.79
N VAL A 242 -5.88 -13.53 1.14
CA VAL A 242 -5.83 -12.94 2.48
C VAL A 242 -7.22 -12.54 3.01
N TYR A 243 -8.19 -12.32 2.12
CA TYR A 243 -9.59 -12.03 2.43
C TYR A 243 -10.44 -13.25 2.84
N ILE A 244 -9.89 -14.45 2.73
CA ILE A 244 -10.57 -15.73 3.03
C ILE A 244 -9.77 -16.52 4.06
N THR A 245 -8.45 -16.55 3.94
CA THR A 245 -7.59 -17.22 4.91
C THR A 245 -7.80 -16.59 6.29
N GLY A 246 -7.96 -17.40 7.35
CA GLY A 246 -8.01 -16.90 8.74
C GLY A 246 -9.33 -16.31 9.24
N MET A 247 -10.44 -16.44 8.50
CA MET A 247 -11.81 -16.29 9.05
C MET A 247 -12.42 -17.64 9.42
#